data_AF-A0A0Q8EV49-F1
#
_entry.id   AF-A0A0Q8EV49-F1
#
_cell.length_a   1.000
_cell.length_b   1.000
_cell.length_c   1.000
_cell.angle_alpha   90.00
_cell.angle_beta   90.00
_cell.angle_gamma   90.00
#
_symmetry.space_group_name_H-M   'P 1'
#
loop_
_entity.id
_entity.type
_entity.pdbx_description
1 polymer ?
#
loop_
_entity_poly.entity_id
_entity_poly.type
_entity_poly.pdbx_seq_one_letter_code
_entity_poly.pdbx_strand_id
1 'polypeptide(L)'
;MLRRLFPLIVLCALSCVSSAAFARNCAITVEATDMMTFNLKTIRVPGDCAQLRVTLKHVGRMPAQAMGHNWVLTETRHHRDVGLAGGRMKLADDYLPRNDARVIAHTRVIGGGQTAEVVFSTARLRKGGAYTFFCSFPGHWNMMKGTLLFE
;
A
#
# COMPACT_ATOMS: atom_id res chain seq x y z
N MET A 1 -37.23 45.98 -51.68
CA MET A 1 -37.76 44.71 -51.14
C MET A 1 -36.61 43.90 -50.57
N LEU A 2 -36.61 43.74 -49.24
CA LEU A 2 -35.53 43.20 -48.42
C LEU A 2 -35.49 41.66 -48.54
N ARG A 3 -34.45 41.08 -49.16
CA ARG A 3 -34.24 39.62 -49.15
C ARG A 3 -33.33 39.25 -47.97
N ARG A 4 -33.91 38.46 -47.08
CA ARG A 4 -33.43 38.08 -45.75
C ARG A 4 -32.21 37.16 -45.79
N LEU A 5 -31.30 37.41 -44.84
CA LEU A 5 -30.21 36.56 -44.41
C LEU A 5 -30.72 35.21 -43.87
N PHE A 6 -30.01 34.13 -44.18
CA PHE A 6 -30.01 32.90 -43.38
C PHE A 6 -28.57 32.53 -43.04
N PRO A 7 -28.09 32.81 -41.82
CA PRO A 7 -26.83 32.25 -41.35
C PRO A 7 -27.07 30.79 -40.96
N LEU A 8 -26.35 29.88 -41.60
CA LEU A 8 -26.29 28.46 -41.27
C LEU A 8 -25.55 28.33 -39.93
N ILE A 9 -26.30 28.33 -38.82
CA ILE A 9 -25.76 28.05 -37.48
C ILE A 9 -25.45 26.55 -37.42
N VAL A 10 -24.20 26.19 -37.63
CA VAL A 10 -23.67 24.84 -37.37
C VAL A 10 -23.48 24.72 -35.85
N LEU A 11 -24.47 24.14 -35.17
CA LEU A 11 -24.40 23.81 -33.76
C LEU A 11 -23.57 22.52 -33.59
N CYS A 12 -22.26 22.67 -33.44
CA CYS A 12 -21.36 21.57 -33.09
C CYS A 12 -21.57 21.20 -31.62
N ALA A 13 -22.43 20.22 -31.35
CA ALA A 13 -22.64 19.66 -30.01
C ALA A 13 -21.39 18.86 -29.60
N LEU A 14 -20.46 19.52 -28.91
CA LEU A 14 -19.35 18.88 -28.21
C LEU A 14 -19.91 18.03 -27.08
N SER A 15 -20.14 16.75 -27.37
CA SER A 15 -20.45 15.74 -26.38
C SER A 15 -19.17 15.44 -25.61
N CYS A 16 -18.92 16.16 -24.52
CA CYS A 16 -17.94 15.76 -23.53
C CYS A 16 -18.40 14.43 -22.92
N VAL A 17 -17.94 13.31 -23.50
CA VAL A 17 -18.02 12.01 -22.83
C VAL A 17 -17.02 12.07 -21.68
N SER A 18 -17.48 12.55 -20.52
CA SER A 18 -16.75 12.46 -19.28
C SER A 18 -16.62 10.99 -18.93
N SER A 19 -15.49 10.37 -19.31
CA SER A 19 -15.07 9.10 -18.75
C SER A 19 -14.93 9.29 -17.25
N ALA A 20 -15.96 8.94 -16.49
CA ALA A 20 -15.82 8.73 -15.06
C ALA A 20 -14.77 7.64 -14.90
N ALA A 21 -13.54 8.04 -14.59
CA ALA A 21 -12.47 7.12 -14.27
C ALA A 21 -12.92 6.34 -13.05
N PHE A 22 -13.45 5.13 -13.25
CA PHE A 22 -13.77 4.23 -12.16
C PHE A 22 -12.45 3.93 -11.44
N ALA A 23 -12.30 4.53 -10.27
CA ALA A 23 -11.24 4.25 -9.31
C ALA A 23 -11.03 2.74 -9.19
N ARG A 24 -9.87 2.24 -9.63
CA ARG A 24 -9.58 0.80 -9.61
C ARG A 24 -9.24 0.36 -8.19
N ASN A 25 -9.79 -0.78 -7.76
CA ASN A 25 -9.38 -1.45 -6.53
C ASN A 25 -8.31 -2.48 -6.89
N CYS A 26 -7.18 -2.46 -6.18
CA CYS A 26 -6.08 -3.40 -6.40
C CYS A 26 -5.92 -4.33 -5.22
N ALA A 27 -5.40 -5.53 -5.48
CA ALA A 27 -5.08 -6.51 -4.46
C ALA A 27 -3.72 -7.12 -4.72
N ILE A 28 -2.96 -7.36 -3.65
CA ILE A 28 -1.71 -8.11 -3.68
C ILE A 28 -1.67 -9.10 -2.52
N THR A 29 -0.98 -10.22 -2.73
CA THR A 29 -0.64 -11.17 -1.66
C THR A 29 0.87 -11.17 -1.46
N VAL A 30 1.29 -11.03 -0.20
CA VAL A 30 2.68 -11.13 0.24
C VAL A 30 2.80 -12.33 1.16
N GLU A 31 3.83 -13.15 0.96
CA GLU A 31 4.13 -14.29 1.82
C GLU A 31 5.37 -14.00 2.65
N ALA A 32 5.29 -14.30 3.95
CA ALA A 32 6.39 -14.24 4.89
C ALA A 32 6.76 -15.64 5.40
N THR A 33 8.05 -15.87 5.65
CA THR A 33 8.60 -17.19 5.98
C THR A 33 9.34 -17.20 7.31
N ASP A 34 9.54 -18.40 7.89
CA ASP A 34 10.36 -18.58 9.11
C ASP A 34 11.84 -18.14 8.93
N MET A 35 12.28 -17.88 7.68
CA MET A 35 13.63 -17.41 7.34
C MET A 35 13.74 -15.88 7.29
N MET A 36 12.78 -15.14 7.85
CA MET A 36 12.75 -13.67 7.85
C MET A 36 12.83 -13.09 6.43
N THR A 37 11.99 -13.58 5.53
CA THR A 37 11.88 -13.06 4.15
C THR A 37 10.44 -12.81 3.75
N PHE A 38 10.24 -11.80 2.91
CA PHE A 38 9.07 -11.73 2.05
C PHE A 38 9.40 -12.37 0.69
N ASN A 39 8.41 -13.00 0.06
CA ASN A 39 8.54 -13.53 -1.30
C ASN A 39 8.73 -12.42 -2.36
N LEU A 40 8.23 -11.20 -2.11
CA LEU A 40 8.36 -10.05 -2.99
C LEU A 40 9.41 -9.06 -2.49
N LYS A 41 10.25 -8.58 -3.41
CA LYS A 41 11.18 -7.44 -3.19
C LYS A 41 10.66 -6.12 -3.75
N THR A 42 9.75 -6.20 -4.71
CA THR A 42 9.10 -5.04 -5.34
C THR A 42 7.62 -5.31 -5.49
N ILE A 43 6.80 -4.31 -5.18
CA ILE A 43 5.35 -4.29 -5.44
C ILE A 43 5.10 -3.12 -6.38
N ARG A 44 4.39 -3.36 -7.49
CA ARG A 44 3.98 -2.33 -8.46
C ARG A 44 2.47 -2.13 -8.34
N VAL A 45 2.05 -0.89 -8.10
CA VAL A 45 0.65 -0.52 -7.93
C VAL A 45 0.31 0.52 -8.99
N PRO A 46 -0.72 0.28 -9.83
CA PRO A 46 -1.16 1.24 -10.81
C PRO A 46 -1.51 2.58 -10.16
N GLY A 47 -1.08 3.69 -10.74
CA GLY A 47 -1.26 5.01 -10.15
C GLY A 47 -2.68 5.57 -10.25
N ASP A 48 -3.59 4.84 -10.88
CA ASP A 48 -5.04 5.06 -10.86
C ASP A 48 -5.78 4.10 -9.90
N CYS A 49 -5.04 3.29 -9.15
CA CYS A 49 -5.56 2.49 -8.06
C CYS A 49 -6.00 3.42 -6.93
N ALA A 50 -7.24 3.34 -6.47
CA ALA A 50 -7.77 4.18 -5.40
C ALA A 50 -7.72 3.51 -4.01
N GLN A 51 -7.82 2.18 -3.99
CA GLN A 51 -7.65 1.37 -2.78
C GLN A 51 -6.75 0.17 -3.08
N LEU A 52 -5.80 -0.06 -2.19
CA LEU A 52 -4.96 -1.26 -2.22
C LEU A 52 -5.31 -2.17 -1.06
N ARG A 53 -5.61 -3.43 -1.37
CA ARG A 53 -5.72 -4.54 -0.42
C ARG A 53 -4.40 -5.29 -0.40
N VAL A 54 -3.82 -5.45 0.79
CA VAL A 54 -2.63 -6.27 1.00
C VAL A 54 -2.99 -7.42 1.92
N THR A 55 -2.88 -8.63 1.40
CA THR A 55 -3.01 -9.86 2.17
C THR A 55 -1.62 -10.37 2.52
N LEU A 56 -1.29 -10.44 3.80
CA LEU A 56 -0.06 -11.05 4.30
C LEU A 56 -0.35 -12.48 4.76
N LYS A 57 0.39 -13.45 4.25
CA LYS A 57 0.34 -14.86 4.68
C LYS A 57 1.66 -15.25 5.32
N HIS A 58 1.62 -15.94 6.44
CA HIS A 58 2.81 -16.55 7.01
C HIS A 58 2.86 -18.03 6.63
N VAL A 59 3.74 -18.41 5.69
CA VAL A 59 3.81 -19.78 5.14
C VAL A 59 4.67 -20.74 5.97
N GLY A 60 5.41 -20.21 6.95
CA GLY A 60 6.11 -20.99 7.98
C GLY A 60 5.19 -21.57 9.07
N ARG A 61 5.80 -22.08 10.14
CA ARG A 61 5.13 -22.78 11.25
C ARG A 61 5.36 -22.15 12.61
N MET A 62 6.30 -21.21 12.74
CA MET A 62 6.66 -20.64 14.04
C MET A 62 5.56 -19.72 14.59
N PRO A 63 5.32 -19.67 15.91
CA PRO A 63 4.30 -18.81 16.49
C PRO A 63 4.67 -17.32 16.41
N ALA A 64 3.65 -16.45 16.44
CA ALA A 64 3.81 -15.00 16.28
C ALA A 64 4.75 -14.35 17.31
N GLN A 65 4.85 -14.92 18.51
CA GLN A 65 5.73 -14.42 19.58
C GLN A 65 7.21 -14.63 19.26
N ALA A 66 7.53 -15.67 18.47
CA ALA A 66 8.92 -16.04 18.15
C ALA A 66 9.34 -15.58 16.74
N MET A 67 8.43 -15.66 15.77
CA MET A 67 8.69 -15.32 14.37
C MET A 67 7.48 -14.60 13.76
N GLY A 68 7.01 -13.58 14.47
CA GLY A 68 5.88 -12.79 14.02
C GLY A 68 6.25 -11.91 12.83
N HIS A 69 5.32 -11.79 11.88
CA HIS A 69 5.48 -10.89 10.75
C HIS A 69 4.25 -10.01 10.59
N ASN A 70 4.49 -8.72 10.38
CA ASN A 70 3.50 -7.80 9.83
C ASN A 70 4.02 -7.25 8.50
N TRP A 71 3.17 -6.51 7.81
CA TRP A 71 3.54 -5.71 6.66
C TRP A 71 3.23 -4.25 6.97
N VAL A 72 4.20 -3.37 6.80
CA VAL A 72 4.10 -1.94 7.13
C VAL A 72 4.58 -1.14 5.93
N LEU A 73 3.85 -0.10 5.54
CA LEU A 73 4.23 0.83 4.48
C LEU A 73 4.55 2.21 5.03
N THR A 74 5.68 2.76 4.62
CA THR A 74 6.05 4.15 4.88
C THR A 74 6.64 4.78 3.62
N GLU A 75 6.78 6.11 3.61
CA GLU A 75 7.80 6.73 2.74
C GLU A 75 9.18 6.15 3.09
N THR A 76 10.05 5.97 2.10
CA THR A 76 11.37 5.33 2.30
C THR A 76 12.22 6.03 3.35
N ARG A 77 12.17 7.37 3.41
CA ARG A 77 12.90 8.17 4.41
C ARG A 77 12.54 7.85 5.85
N HIS A 78 11.32 7.35 6.10
CA HIS A 78 10.83 7.03 7.45
C HIS A 78 11.05 5.58 7.86
N HIS A 79 11.38 4.67 6.92
CA HIS A 79 11.38 3.23 7.19
C HIS A 79 12.27 2.85 8.38
N ARG A 80 13.43 3.50 8.49
CA ARG A 80 14.45 3.19 9.49
C ARG A 80 13.96 3.59 10.88
N ASP A 81 13.46 4.81 10.99
CA ASP A 81 13.06 5.37 12.28
C ASP A 81 11.78 4.70 12.81
N VAL A 82 10.85 4.34 11.92
CA VAL A 82 9.66 3.55 12.29
C VAL A 82 10.05 2.12 12.68
N GLY A 83 10.94 1.47 11.92
CA GLY A 83 11.46 0.13 12.25
C GLY A 83 12.18 0.09 13.59
N LEU A 84 13.02 1.10 13.90
CA LEU A 84 13.69 1.23 15.20
C LEU A 84 12.70 1.50 16.34
N ALA A 85 11.68 2.34 16.10
CA ALA A 85 10.66 2.61 17.10
C ALA A 85 9.84 1.36 17.45
N GLY A 86 9.57 0.49 16.46
CA GLY A 86 8.90 -0.80 16.66
C GLY A 86 9.60 -1.73 17.66
N GLY A 87 10.93 -1.65 17.76
CA GLY A 87 11.71 -2.40 18.75
C GLY A 87 11.42 -2.03 20.22
N ARG A 88 10.71 -0.92 20.47
CA ARG A 88 10.29 -0.48 21.81
C ARG A 88 8.82 -0.83 22.11
N MET A 89 8.12 -1.38 21.14
CA MET A 89 6.69 -1.69 21.20
C MET A 89 6.48 -3.17 21.53
N LYS A 90 5.23 -3.57 21.73
CA LYS A 90 4.86 -4.96 22.05
C LYS A 90 4.09 -5.59 20.90
N LEU A 91 3.98 -6.92 20.94
CA LEU A 91 3.16 -7.67 19.97
C LEU A 91 1.70 -7.17 19.92
N ALA A 92 1.12 -6.80 21.07
CA ALA A 92 -0.24 -6.26 21.15
C ALA A 92 -0.42 -4.91 20.44
N ASP A 93 0.69 -4.20 20.16
CA ASP A 93 0.73 -2.94 19.41
C ASP A 93 1.24 -3.16 17.97
N ASP A 94 1.28 -4.41 17.51
CA ASP A 94 1.84 -4.81 16.21
C ASP A 94 3.28 -4.35 15.97
N TYR A 95 4.04 -4.12 17.04
CA TYR A 95 5.35 -3.50 16.99
C TYR A 95 5.38 -2.16 16.25
N LEU A 96 4.37 -1.31 16.46
CA LEU A 96 4.32 0.05 15.93
C LEU A 96 3.86 1.04 17.01
N PRO A 97 4.43 2.27 17.04
CA PRO A 97 3.88 3.31 17.90
C PRO A 97 2.44 3.62 17.50
N ARG A 98 1.56 3.79 18.49
CA ARG A 98 0.15 4.12 18.25
C ARG A 98 0.04 5.43 17.47
N ASN A 99 -0.74 5.43 16.41
CA ASN A 99 -1.05 6.61 15.58
C ASN A 99 0.18 7.31 14.98
N ASP A 100 1.26 6.58 14.67
CA ASP A 100 2.41 7.15 13.99
C ASP A 100 2.03 7.59 12.56
N ALA A 101 1.94 8.90 12.33
CA ALA A 101 1.54 9.48 11.05
C ALA A 101 2.46 9.10 9.87
N ARG A 102 3.69 8.62 10.15
CA ARG A 102 4.63 8.14 9.15
C ARG A 102 4.22 6.79 8.56
N VAL A 103 3.42 6.00 9.29
CA VAL A 103 2.84 4.75 8.82
C VAL A 103 1.66 5.08 7.90
N ILE A 104 1.75 4.60 6.66
CA ILE A 104 0.69 4.77 5.65
C ILE A 104 -0.38 3.69 5.83
N ALA A 105 0.06 2.45 6.01
CA ALA A 105 -0.78 1.30 6.25
C ALA A 105 0.04 0.20 6.93
N HIS A 106 -0.62 -0.68 7.69
CA HIS A 106 0.00 -1.88 8.21
C HIS A 106 -1.03 -3.00 8.44
N THR A 107 -0.56 -4.25 8.44
CA THR A 107 -1.33 -5.38 8.97
C THR A 107 -1.07 -5.54 10.47
N ARG A 108 -1.89 -6.37 11.11
CA ARG A 108 -1.49 -6.98 12.39
C ARG A 108 -0.31 -7.94 12.22
N VAL A 109 0.38 -8.25 13.32
CA VAL A 109 1.40 -9.31 13.35
C VAL A 109 0.73 -10.69 13.32
N ILE A 110 1.27 -11.58 12.51
CA ILE A 110 0.82 -12.97 12.34
C ILE A 110 1.97 -13.96 12.53
N GLY A 111 1.65 -15.16 13.02
CA GLY A 111 2.55 -16.31 13.05
C GLY A 111 2.21 -17.34 11.98
N GLY A 112 2.95 -18.44 11.95
CA GLY A 112 2.83 -19.54 11.00
C GLY A 112 1.40 -20.03 10.76
N GLY A 113 1.05 -20.21 9.50
CA GLY A 113 -0.27 -20.64 9.03
C GLY A 113 -1.36 -19.57 9.08
N GLN A 114 -1.10 -18.41 9.69
CA GLN A 114 -2.08 -17.33 9.79
C GLN A 114 -2.02 -16.40 8.56
N THR A 115 -3.08 -15.60 8.43
CA THR A 115 -3.22 -14.55 7.41
C THR A 115 -3.74 -13.28 8.06
N ALA A 116 -3.27 -12.12 7.60
CA ALA A 116 -3.80 -10.81 7.95
C ALA A 116 -3.99 -9.97 6.70
N GLU A 117 -4.84 -8.96 6.80
CA GLU A 117 -5.14 -8.08 5.68
C GLU A 117 -5.18 -6.62 6.14
N VAL A 118 -4.79 -5.73 5.23
CA VAL A 118 -5.05 -4.30 5.34
C VAL A 118 -5.59 -3.79 4.01
N VAL A 119 -6.62 -2.95 4.08
CA VAL A 119 -7.15 -2.19 2.94
C VAL A 119 -6.97 -0.72 3.24
N PHE A 120 -6.35 0.03 2.33
CA PHE A 120 -6.12 1.46 2.54
C PHE A 120 -6.28 2.25 1.24
N SER A 121 -6.65 3.52 1.39
CA SER A 121 -6.67 4.46 0.27
C SER A 121 -5.25 4.82 -0.13
N THR A 122 -5.00 4.80 -1.43
CA THR A 122 -3.72 5.21 -2.05
C THR A 122 -3.60 6.72 -2.21
N ALA A 123 -4.57 7.52 -1.72
CA ALA A 123 -4.55 8.99 -1.87
C ALA A 123 -3.31 9.68 -1.29
N ARG A 124 -2.62 9.03 -0.34
CA ARG A 124 -1.34 9.51 0.23
C ARG A 124 -0.12 9.12 -0.63
N LEU A 125 -0.30 8.28 -1.64
CA LEU A 125 0.75 7.87 -2.55
C LEU A 125 0.86 8.83 -3.72
N ARG A 126 2.09 9.14 -4.12
CA ARG A 126 2.40 9.98 -5.28
C ARG A 126 3.06 9.11 -6.33
N LYS A 127 2.66 9.28 -7.60
CA LYS A 127 3.32 8.62 -8.72
C LYS A 127 4.81 8.94 -8.70
N GLY A 128 5.66 7.92 -8.83
CA GLY A 128 7.12 8.07 -8.71
C GLY A 128 7.64 8.38 -7.30
N GLY A 129 6.80 8.33 -6.27
CA GLY A 129 7.22 8.45 -4.88
C GLY A 129 8.03 7.25 -4.40
N ALA A 130 8.91 7.47 -3.42
CA ALA A 130 9.73 6.41 -2.83
C ALA A 130 9.05 5.84 -1.58
N TYR A 131 8.61 4.59 -1.66
CA TYR A 131 7.96 3.88 -0.56
C TYR A 131 8.65 2.57 -0.26
N THR A 132 8.75 2.27 1.03
CA THR A 132 9.33 1.02 1.53
C THR A 132 8.27 0.27 2.31
N PHE A 133 8.04 -0.99 1.93
CA PHE A 133 7.30 -1.91 2.77
C PHE A 133 8.27 -2.78 3.57
N PHE A 134 7.94 -3.09 4.82
CA PHE A 134 8.80 -3.85 5.71
C PHE A 134 8.03 -4.55 6.84
N CYS A 135 8.71 -5.42 7.58
CA CYS A 135 8.23 -6.01 8.83
C CYS A 135 8.82 -5.25 10.03
N SER A 136 7.99 -4.73 10.93
CA SER A 136 8.46 -3.98 12.11
C SER A 136 8.74 -4.85 13.35
N PHE A 137 8.57 -6.17 13.25
CA PHE A 137 8.96 -7.09 14.32
C PHE A 137 10.43 -6.84 14.72
N PRO A 138 10.78 -6.83 16.02
CA PRO A 138 12.10 -6.44 16.50
C PRO A 138 13.23 -7.18 15.76
N GLY A 139 14.10 -6.41 15.09
CA GLY A 139 15.23 -6.94 14.32
C GLY A 139 14.93 -7.27 12.84
N HIS A 140 13.67 -7.35 12.42
CA HIS A 140 13.33 -7.78 11.05
C HIS A 140 13.36 -6.65 10.04
N TRP A 141 13.09 -5.41 10.46
CA TRP A 141 12.87 -4.24 9.58
C TRP A 141 13.98 -3.98 8.55
N ASN A 142 15.22 -4.34 8.86
CA ASN A 142 16.33 -4.12 7.95
C ASN A 142 16.47 -5.22 6.87
N MET A 143 16.05 -6.44 7.18
CA MET A 143 16.16 -7.62 6.31
C MET A 143 14.87 -7.89 5.52
N MET A 144 13.73 -7.77 6.20
CA MET A 144 12.40 -7.97 5.66
C MET A 144 11.84 -6.65 5.14
N LYS A 145 12.33 -6.24 3.98
CA LYS A 145 11.86 -5.04 3.28
C LYS A 145 11.88 -5.18 1.77
N GLY A 146 11.12 -4.30 1.12
CA GLY A 146 11.12 -4.13 -0.32
C GLY A 146 10.57 -2.75 -0.71
N THR A 147 10.47 -2.51 -2.01
CA THR A 147 10.02 -1.22 -2.57
C THR A 147 8.60 -1.32 -3.09
N LEU A 148 7.76 -0.33 -2.78
CA LEU A 148 6.46 -0.17 -3.44
C LEU A 148 6.56 0.98 -4.44
N LEU A 149 6.29 0.67 -5.71
CA LEU A 149 6.24 1.64 -6.81
C LEU A 149 4.77 1.93 -7.13
N PHE A 150 4.40 3.21 -7.08
CA PHE A 150 3.08 3.68 -7.51
C PHE A 150 3.24 4.37 -8.88
N GLU A 151 2.70 3.77 -9.93
CA GLU A 151 2.96 4.13 -11.34
C GLU A 151 1.71 4.10 -12.24
#